data_AF-A0A0P4WGY2-F1
#
_entry.id   AF-A0A0P4WGY2-F1
#
_cell.length_a   1.000
_cell.length_b   1.000
_cell.length_c   1.000
_cell.angle_alpha   90.00
_cell.angle_beta   90.00
_cell.angle_gamma   90.00
#
_symmetry.space_group_name_H-M   'P 1'
#
loop_
_entity.id
_entity.type
_entity.pdbx_description
1 polymer ?
#
loop_
_entity_poly.entity_id
_entity_poly.type
_entity_poly.pdbx_seq_one_letter_code
_entity_poly.pdbx_strand_id
1 'polypeptide(L)'
;MLTPKFEVQQDETCVTVKIFAPYAQITDAEISITEEVFTFYSSPYYLRLTFSGKLVDSELEEYSAKFDADAGAFIITCKKEIPGEHFTNLDLLTMLLAPQGATGVNRPSVEVIGGNDSEKDEEEDFDFTCEQTLPEENIVTMGYKYGFGNNSTGVFSVLQSELKDVVDISDPDNKSAPQRREERITQEMSLFDEDHYLADYFDVDMTQQFTEFIPEFYSITSDEVEFSEQDKQDMLELPRKEHLLDKGTKSMAFLGLADILYAWCYNHRITLGENSVESAWNVAKLSSTLSWLDSFTSLKDVAVSSIRRSLTFPLVRNWLLAQQVLKDTAHVLSLGMFFY
;
A
#
# COMPACT_ATOMS: atom_id res chain seq x y z
N MET A 1 1.22 16.46 15.52
CA MET A 1 -0.17 16.14 15.90
C MET A 1 -0.44 14.71 15.44
N LEU A 2 -1.03 13.88 16.30
CA LEU A 2 -1.31 12.47 16.02
C LEU A 2 -2.81 12.27 15.84
N THR A 3 -3.22 11.51 14.83
CA THR A 3 -4.61 11.08 14.70
C THR A 3 -4.86 9.93 15.68
N PRO A 4 -5.70 10.11 16.71
CA PRO A 4 -6.02 9.03 17.65
C PRO A 4 -6.83 7.93 16.96
N LYS A 5 -6.75 6.69 17.47
CA LYS A 5 -7.68 5.64 17.06
C LYS A 5 -9.09 6.05 17.48
N PHE A 6 -10.08 5.84 16.63
CA PHE A 6 -11.46 6.17 16.97
C PHE A 6 -12.45 5.16 16.40
N GLU A 7 -13.62 5.07 17.03
CA GLU A 7 -14.76 4.27 16.62
C GLU A 7 -15.98 5.18 16.58
N VAL A 8 -16.85 5.00 15.58
CA VAL A 8 -18.09 5.77 15.46
C VAL A 8 -19.26 4.81 15.43
N GLN A 9 -20.27 5.08 16.26
CA GLN A 9 -21.53 4.36 16.29
C GLN A 9 -22.68 5.36 16.18
N GLN A 10 -23.84 4.91 15.70
CA GLN A 10 -25.03 5.76 15.63
C GLN A 10 -26.27 5.01 16.12
N ASP A 11 -27.18 5.79 16.68
CA ASP A 11 -28.56 5.40 16.98
C ASP A 11 -29.52 6.24 16.12
N GLU A 12 -30.83 6.05 16.27
CA GLU A 12 -31.85 6.83 15.55
C GLU A 12 -31.75 8.35 15.85
N THR A 13 -31.20 8.73 17.01
CA THR A 13 -31.19 10.13 17.48
C THR A 13 -29.79 10.71 17.69
N CYS A 14 -28.78 9.88 17.91
CA CYS A 14 -27.44 10.31 18.32
C CYS A 14 -26.33 9.60 17.53
N VAL A 15 -25.15 10.23 17.48
CA VAL A 15 -23.88 9.66 17.01
C VAL A 15 -22.91 9.63 18.19
N THR A 16 -22.29 8.49 18.45
CA THR A 16 -21.30 8.33 19.52
C THR A 16 -19.92 8.12 18.90
N VAL A 17 -18.98 9.01 19.19
CA VAL A 17 -17.59 8.95 18.77
C VAL A 17 -16.74 8.55 19.98
N LYS A 18 -16.08 7.40 19.89
CA LYS A 18 -15.15 6.90 20.90
C LYS A 18 -13.72 7.10 20.43
N ILE A 19 -12.95 7.94 21.11
CA ILE A 19 -11.59 8.35 20.74
C ILE A 19 -10.60 7.80 21.75
N PHE A 20 -9.68 6.93 21.33
CA PHE A 20 -8.64 6.36 22.16
C PHE A 20 -7.43 7.30 22.21
N ALA A 21 -7.30 8.03 23.31
CA ALA A 21 -6.27 9.04 23.52
C ALA A 21 -5.66 8.86 24.93
N PRO A 22 -4.84 7.83 25.15
CA PRO A 22 -4.32 7.48 26.49
C PRO A 22 -3.36 8.51 27.08
N TYR A 23 -2.72 9.33 26.24
CA TYR A 23 -1.77 10.37 26.66
C TYR A 23 -2.37 11.79 26.67
N ALA A 24 -3.67 11.92 26.39
CA ALA A 24 -4.37 13.20 26.42
C ALA A 24 -4.66 13.66 27.85
N GLN A 25 -4.51 14.95 28.12
CA GLN A 25 -4.96 15.54 29.38
C GLN A 25 -6.44 15.91 29.27
N ILE A 26 -7.24 15.46 30.25
CA ILE A 26 -8.69 15.72 30.29
C ILE A 26 -8.99 17.23 30.34
N THR A 27 -8.11 18.02 30.95
CA THR A 27 -8.24 19.48 31.07
C THR A 27 -8.08 20.22 29.75
N ASP A 28 -7.34 19.62 28.81
CA ASP A 28 -6.93 20.25 27.56
C ASP A 28 -7.74 19.69 26.38
N ALA A 29 -8.83 18.97 26.68
CA ALA A 29 -9.71 18.38 25.68
C ALA A 29 -10.73 19.43 25.20
N GLU A 30 -10.56 19.87 23.96
CA GLU A 30 -11.45 20.79 23.27
C GLU A 30 -12.27 20.02 22.23
N ILE A 31 -13.58 20.24 22.24
CA ILE A 31 -14.53 19.63 21.30
C ILE A 31 -15.28 20.77 20.61
N SER A 32 -15.25 20.78 19.28
CA SER A 32 -16.07 21.69 18.49
C SER A 32 -16.85 20.92 17.43
N ILE A 33 -18.14 21.23 17.31
CA ILE A 33 -19.08 20.62 16.37
C ILE A 33 -19.71 21.77 15.61
N THR A 34 -19.47 21.82 14.30
CA THR A 34 -20.00 22.86 13.41
C THR A 34 -20.60 22.18 12.19
N GLU A 35 -21.93 22.22 12.09
CA GLU A 35 -22.72 21.54 11.06
C GLU A 35 -22.33 20.06 10.89
N GLU A 36 -21.58 19.73 9.83
CA GLU A 36 -21.17 18.36 9.48
C GLU A 36 -19.81 17.98 10.08
N VAL A 37 -19.09 18.95 10.65
CA VAL A 37 -17.70 18.79 11.10
C VAL A 37 -17.64 18.64 12.62
N PHE A 38 -17.01 17.56 13.06
CA PHE A 38 -16.65 17.30 14.45
C PHE A 38 -15.13 17.40 14.59
N THR A 39 -14.65 18.21 15.52
CA THR A 39 -13.23 18.37 15.82
C THR A 39 -12.97 18.08 17.29
N PHE A 40 -11.96 17.26 17.55
CA PHE A 40 -11.43 16.97 18.87
C PHE A 40 -9.94 17.34 18.88
N TYR A 41 -9.54 18.11 19.89
CA TYR A 41 -8.16 18.48 20.11
C TYR A 41 -7.77 18.23 21.57
N SER A 42 -6.66 17.54 21.77
CA SER A 42 -6.00 17.41 23.07
C SER A 42 -4.57 16.97 22.84
N SER A 43 -3.59 17.82 23.12
CA SER A 43 -2.18 17.56 22.82
C SER A 43 -1.72 16.19 23.33
N PRO A 44 -1.10 15.32 22.49
CA PRO A 44 -0.63 15.54 21.11
C PRO A 44 -1.66 15.20 20.01
N TYR A 45 -2.89 14.85 20.36
CA TYR A 45 -3.92 14.33 19.48
C TYR A 45 -4.79 15.41 18.83
N TYR A 46 -5.11 15.20 17.56
CA TYR A 46 -6.07 16.00 16.81
C TYR A 46 -6.89 15.09 15.90
N LEU A 47 -8.21 15.24 15.92
CA LEU A 47 -9.13 14.47 15.10
C LEU A 47 -10.19 15.41 14.54
N ARG A 48 -10.35 15.42 13.20
CA ARG A 48 -11.43 16.12 12.51
C ARG A 48 -12.21 15.11 11.68
N LEU A 49 -13.50 15.02 11.90
CA LEU A 49 -14.44 14.15 11.20
C LEU A 49 -15.48 15.00 10.47
N THR A 50 -15.81 14.65 9.25
CA THR A 50 -16.87 15.22 8.43
C THR A 50 -17.92 14.14 8.23
N PHE A 51 -19.11 14.35 8.79
CA PHE A 51 -20.22 13.42 8.68
C PHE A 51 -21.02 13.68 7.40
N SER A 52 -21.80 12.69 6.96
CA SER A 52 -22.67 12.81 5.79
C SER A 52 -23.94 13.64 6.06
N GLY A 53 -24.26 13.86 7.34
CA GLY A 53 -25.42 14.60 7.80
C GLY A 53 -25.02 15.59 8.88
N LYS A 54 -25.91 16.55 9.14
CA LYS A 54 -25.65 17.64 10.07
C LYS A 54 -25.84 17.21 11.52
N LEU A 55 -24.88 17.61 12.35
CA LEU A 55 -24.93 17.49 13.79
C LEU A 55 -25.44 18.81 14.39
N VAL A 56 -26.05 18.70 15.58
CA VAL A 56 -26.45 19.89 16.34
C VAL A 56 -25.20 20.61 16.85
N ASP A 57 -25.17 21.92 16.66
CA ASP A 57 -24.05 22.80 17.02
C ASP A 57 -23.71 22.73 18.53
N SER A 58 -22.43 22.83 18.84
CA SER A 58 -21.89 22.82 20.22
C SER A 58 -22.39 23.98 21.06
N GLU A 59 -22.78 25.11 20.45
CA GLU A 59 -23.33 26.28 21.16
C GLU A 59 -24.68 26.01 21.84
N LEU A 60 -25.35 24.90 21.50
CA LEU A 60 -26.64 24.50 22.09
C LEU A 60 -26.50 23.54 23.29
N GLU A 61 -25.27 23.25 23.75
CA GLU A 61 -24.94 22.45 24.95
C GLU A 61 -25.58 21.03 25.04
N GLU A 62 -25.94 20.40 23.92
CA GLU A 62 -26.59 19.07 23.91
C GLU A 62 -25.64 17.89 23.56
N TYR A 63 -24.34 18.00 23.84
CA TYR A 63 -23.40 16.88 23.73
C TYR A 63 -22.97 16.35 25.11
N SER A 64 -22.75 15.04 25.20
CA SER A 64 -22.26 14.38 26.42
C SER A 64 -20.86 13.83 26.15
N ALA A 65 -19.84 14.38 26.80
CA ALA A 65 -18.49 13.85 26.80
C ALA A 65 -18.20 13.09 28.11
N LYS A 66 -17.77 11.84 28.00
CA LYS A 66 -17.35 10.99 29.13
C LYS A 66 -15.95 10.46 28.88
N PHE A 67 -15.14 10.36 29.94
CA PHE A 67 -13.81 9.75 29.85
C PHE A 67 -13.82 8.40 30.57
N ASP A 68 -13.41 7.36 29.84
CA ASP A 68 -13.19 6.01 30.37
C ASP A 68 -11.70 5.85 30.72
N ALA A 69 -11.41 5.87 32.02
CA ALA A 69 -10.04 5.79 32.54
C ALA A 69 -9.41 4.40 32.37
N ASP A 70 -10.21 3.34 32.29
CA ASP A 70 -9.70 1.97 32.13
C ASP A 70 -9.31 1.70 30.67
N ALA A 71 -10.07 2.24 29.71
CA ALA A 71 -9.79 2.12 28.28
C ALA A 71 -8.91 3.25 27.71
N GLY A 72 -8.68 4.33 28.46
CA GLY A 72 -7.98 5.53 27.97
C GLY A 72 -8.71 6.21 26.81
N ALA A 73 -10.05 6.25 26.87
CA ALA A 73 -10.89 6.69 25.74
C ALA A 73 -11.91 7.76 26.12
N PHE A 74 -12.08 8.75 25.24
CA PHE A 74 -13.15 9.75 25.29
C PHE A 74 -14.36 9.23 24.53
N ILE A 75 -15.52 9.18 25.17
CA ILE A 75 -16.80 8.79 24.58
C ILE A 75 -17.64 10.04 24.47
N ILE A 76 -17.85 10.50 23.24
CA ILE A 76 -18.53 11.76 22.95
C ILE A 76 -19.81 11.44 22.19
N THR A 77 -20.96 11.77 22.78
CA THR A 77 -22.27 11.56 22.18
C THR A 77 -22.84 12.88 21.69
N CYS A 78 -23.08 12.98 20.39
CA CYS A 78 -23.61 14.14 19.68
C CYS A 78 -25.02 13.83 19.16
N LYS A 79 -25.93 14.81 19.18
CA LYS A 79 -27.27 14.64 18.61
C LYS A 79 -27.28 14.97 17.11
N LYS A 80 -28.11 14.26 16.35
CA LYS A 80 -28.38 14.55 14.93
C LYS A 80 -29.32 15.75 14.81
N GLU A 81 -29.13 16.60 13.81
CA GLU A 81 -30.06 17.70 13.54
C GLU A 81 -31.44 17.18 13.10
N ILE A 82 -31.46 16.09 12.31
CA ILE A 82 -32.69 15.41 11.88
C ILE A 82 -32.79 14.04 12.58
N PRO A 83 -33.69 13.86 13.56
CA PRO A 83 -33.94 12.57 14.19
C PRO A 83 -34.44 11.55 13.16
N GLY A 84 -33.82 10.37 13.12
CA GLY A 84 -34.13 9.29 12.17
C GLY A 84 -33.31 9.31 10.87
N GLU A 85 -32.45 10.32 10.65
CA GLU A 85 -31.52 10.31 9.52
C GLU A 85 -30.40 9.28 9.76
N HIS A 86 -30.19 8.39 8.79
CA HIS A 86 -29.14 7.38 8.86
C HIS A 86 -27.87 7.92 8.20
N PHE A 87 -26.80 8.11 8.99
CA PHE A 87 -25.53 8.58 8.48
C PHE A 87 -24.86 7.43 7.73
N THR A 88 -24.60 7.61 6.44
CA THR A 88 -23.95 6.57 5.62
C THR A 88 -22.44 6.61 5.83
N ASN A 89 -21.77 5.47 5.63
CA ASN A 89 -20.30 5.37 5.63
C ASN A 89 -19.61 5.56 6.99
N LEU A 90 -20.31 5.30 8.11
CA LEU A 90 -19.67 5.33 9.44
C LEU A 90 -18.61 4.23 9.62
N ASP A 91 -18.78 3.09 8.95
CA ASP A 91 -17.78 2.00 8.93
C ASP A 91 -16.57 2.34 8.05
N LEU A 92 -16.74 3.25 7.09
CA LEU A 92 -15.67 3.79 6.26
C LEU A 92 -15.08 5.02 6.96
N LEU A 93 -14.38 4.80 8.07
CA LEU A 93 -13.68 5.84 8.86
C LEU A 93 -12.83 6.77 7.98
N THR A 94 -12.36 6.21 6.87
CA THR A 94 -11.62 6.84 5.78
C THR A 94 -12.33 8.00 5.09
N MET A 95 -13.66 7.93 4.94
CA MET A 95 -14.50 8.98 4.36
C MET A 95 -14.80 10.08 5.38
N LEU A 96 -14.91 9.73 6.65
CA LEU A 96 -15.13 10.71 7.73
C LEU A 96 -13.94 11.66 7.89
N LEU A 97 -12.71 11.23 7.60
CA LEU A 97 -11.53 12.09 7.71
C LEU A 97 -11.37 13.09 6.53
N ALA A 98 -12.07 12.90 5.42
CA ALA A 98 -11.90 13.71 4.22
C ALA A 98 -12.90 14.88 4.17
N PRO A 99 -12.50 16.09 3.75
CA PRO A 99 -13.44 17.18 3.52
C PRO A 99 -14.33 16.88 2.30
N GLN A 100 -15.61 17.24 2.38
CA GLN A 100 -16.50 17.20 1.22
C GLN A 100 -15.99 18.17 0.15
N GLY A 101 -15.55 17.64 -1.00
CA GLY A 101 -15.09 18.45 -2.15
C GLY A 101 -13.69 18.15 -2.68
N ALA A 102 -12.86 17.37 -1.97
CA ALA A 102 -11.50 17.01 -2.43
C ALA A 102 -11.47 16.01 -3.62
N THR A 103 -12.61 15.71 -4.24
CA THR A 103 -12.71 14.90 -5.47
C THR A 103 -12.72 15.76 -6.75
N GLY A 104 -12.60 17.09 -6.65
CA GLY A 104 -12.47 17.97 -7.79
C GLY A 104 -11.01 18.13 -8.22
N VAL A 105 -10.52 17.29 -9.15
CA VAL A 105 -9.26 17.57 -9.86
C VAL A 105 -9.48 18.81 -10.73
N ASN A 106 -9.20 19.99 -10.18
CA ASN A 106 -9.13 21.22 -10.95
C ASN A 106 -7.80 21.19 -11.72
N ARG A 107 -7.87 20.84 -13.01
CA ARG A 107 -6.71 20.88 -13.90
C ARG A 107 -6.30 22.35 -14.10
N PRO A 108 -5.02 22.73 -13.99
CA PRO A 108 -4.63 24.11 -14.27
C PRO A 108 -4.75 24.37 -15.78
N SER A 109 -5.73 25.21 -16.14
CA SER A 109 -5.76 25.93 -17.40
C SER A 109 -4.81 27.12 -17.27
N VAL A 110 -3.78 27.17 -18.12
CA VAL A 110 -2.81 28.26 -18.15
C VAL A 110 -3.51 29.54 -18.64
N GLU A 111 -3.68 30.50 -17.74
CA GLU A 111 -3.92 31.91 -18.09
C GLU A 111 -2.79 32.78 -17.53
N VAL A 112 -2.22 33.60 -18.42
CA VAL A 112 -1.14 34.53 -18.12
C VAL A 112 -1.77 35.89 -17.82
N ILE A 113 -1.68 36.37 -16.59
CA ILE A 113 -1.84 37.79 -16.28
C ILE A 113 -0.80 38.20 -15.23
N GLY A 114 0.05 39.16 -15.62
CA GLY A 114 0.94 39.86 -14.70
C GLY A 114 0.22 40.98 -13.97
N GLY A 115 0.73 41.33 -12.79
CA GLY A 115 0.28 42.50 -12.04
C GLY A 115 0.82 42.48 -10.62
N ASN A 116 1.63 43.49 -10.32
CA ASN A 116 2.09 43.88 -8.99
C ASN A 116 0.90 44.00 -8.01
N ASP A 117 1.07 43.58 -6.75
CA ASP A 117 0.77 44.44 -5.60
C ASP A 117 1.24 43.82 -4.28
N SER A 118 1.69 44.71 -3.41
CA SER A 118 2.15 44.51 -2.04
C SER A 118 1.02 44.79 -1.06
N GLU A 119 0.82 43.96 -0.02
CA GLU A 119 0.25 44.30 1.30
C GLU A 119 0.27 43.05 2.21
N LYS A 120 1.01 43.08 3.33
CA LYS A 120 0.62 43.36 4.73
C LYS A 120 -0.04 42.18 5.46
N ASP A 121 0.58 41.85 6.60
CA ASP A 121 0.22 40.81 7.56
C ASP A 121 -1.17 41.02 8.20
N GLU A 122 -2.03 40.01 8.11
CA GLU A 122 -3.10 39.71 9.07
C GLU A 122 -2.86 38.27 9.56
N GLU A 123 -2.87 38.05 10.88
CA GLU A 123 -2.81 36.69 11.47
C GLU A 123 -4.13 35.97 11.18
N GLU A 124 -4.21 35.30 10.03
CA GLU A 124 -5.31 34.40 9.66
C GLU A 124 -5.17 33.07 10.43
N ASP A 125 -6.30 32.54 10.93
CA ASP A 125 -6.42 31.18 11.46
C ASP A 125 -5.75 30.19 10.49
N PHE A 126 -4.70 29.49 10.95
CA PHE A 126 -3.87 28.66 10.09
C PHE A 126 -4.70 27.52 9.49
N ASP A 127 -5.12 27.67 8.24
CA ASP A 127 -5.87 26.65 7.52
C ASP A 127 -4.96 25.45 7.23
N PHE A 128 -5.06 24.43 8.08
CA PHE A 128 -4.40 23.14 7.89
C PHE A 128 -4.86 22.39 6.63
N THR A 129 -5.84 22.93 5.87
CA THR A 129 -6.32 22.39 4.59
C THR A 129 -5.78 23.12 3.36
N CYS A 130 -4.69 23.88 3.51
CA CYS A 130 -3.89 24.38 2.38
C CYS A 130 -3.71 23.27 1.33
N GLU A 131 -4.17 23.52 0.11
CA GLU A 131 -3.86 22.66 -1.04
C GLU A 131 -2.35 22.52 -1.10
N GLN A 132 -1.87 21.32 -0.82
CA GLN A 132 -0.46 21.01 -0.93
C GLN A 132 -0.07 21.17 -2.39
N THR A 133 0.42 22.36 -2.75
CA THR A 133 1.07 22.57 -4.03
C THR A 133 2.38 21.81 -3.97
N LEU A 134 2.52 20.82 -4.87
CA LEU A 134 3.81 20.21 -5.08
C LEU A 134 4.78 21.38 -5.36
N PRO A 135 5.92 21.48 -4.66
CA PRO A 135 6.97 22.39 -5.10
C PRO A 135 7.19 22.11 -6.57
N GLU A 136 7.18 23.17 -7.41
CA GLU A 136 7.27 23.04 -8.88
C GLU A 136 8.24 21.90 -9.18
N GLU A 137 7.69 20.77 -9.63
CA GLU A 137 8.53 19.62 -9.89
C GLU A 137 9.53 20.14 -10.92
N ASN A 138 10.80 20.23 -10.52
CA ASN A 138 11.87 20.00 -11.48
C ASN A 138 11.66 18.56 -11.90
N ILE A 139 10.69 18.33 -12.79
CA ILE A 139 10.45 17.05 -13.40
C ILE A 139 11.76 16.79 -14.13
N VAL A 140 12.62 15.98 -13.53
CA VAL A 140 13.73 15.35 -14.21
C VAL A 140 13.06 14.39 -15.21
N THR A 141 12.56 14.96 -16.29
CA THR A 141 11.98 14.28 -17.46
C THR A 141 13.08 13.63 -18.29
N MET A 142 14.35 13.84 -17.93
CA MET A 142 15.48 13.15 -18.51
C MET A 142 15.72 11.83 -17.75
N GLY A 143 15.22 10.73 -18.30
CA GLY A 143 15.44 9.39 -17.73
C GLY A 143 14.52 8.35 -18.36
N TYR A 144 14.88 7.08 -18.19
CA TYR A 144 14.01 5.96 -18.54
C TYR A 144 13.05 5.66 -17.40
N LYS A 145 11.78 5.43 -17.75
CA LYS A 145 10.75 5.10 -16.77
C LYS A 145 10.80 3.64 -16.33
N TYR A 146 10.39 3.40 -15.09
CA TYR A 146 10.29 2.08 -14.45
C TYR A 146 9.24 2.08 -13.33
N GLY A 147 9.14 0.96 -12.61
CA GLY A 147 8.23 0.80 -11.48
C GLY A 147 6.78 0.55 -11.91
N PHE A 148 5.84 0.80 -10.99
CA PHE A 148 4.43 0.53 -11.23
C PHE A 148 3.91 1.33 -12.43
N GLY A 149 3.46 0.61 -13.45
CA GLY A 149 2.96 1.17 -14.70
C GLY A 149 3.96 2.02 -15.48
N ASN A 150 5.27 1.86 -15.26
CA ASN A 150 6.32 2.71 -15.84
C ASN A 150 6.06 4.22 -15.62
N ASN A 151 5.64 4.59 -14.42
CA ASN A 151 5.34 5.98 -14.05
C ASN A 151 6.45 6.65 -13.22
N SER A 152 7.43 5.89 -12.71
CA SER A 152 8.52 6.42 -11.91
C SER A 152 9.77 6.68 -12.75
N THR A 153 10.50 7.75 -12.43
CA THR A 153 11.76 8.16 -13.06
C THR A 153 12.56 8.99 -12.05
N GLY A 154 13.90 8.93 -12.10
CA GLY A 154 14.78 9.74 -11.25
C GLY A 154 14.84 9.32 -9.78
N VAL A 155 14.20 8.23 -9.37
CA VAL A 155 14.17 7.77 -7.97
C VAL A 155 15.57 7.38 -7.50
N PHE A 156 16.32 6.67 -8.34
CA PHE A 156 17.65 6.16 -7.98
C PHE A 156 18.71 7.25 -8.05
N SER A 157 18.49 8.34 -8.78
CA SER A 157 19.38 9.52 -8.73
C SER A 157 19.40 10.19 -7.35
N VAL A 158 18.30 10.09 -6.60
CA VAL A 158 18.14 10.67 -5.25
C VAL A 158 18.45 9.64 -4.17
N LEU A 159 17.98 8.40 -4.33
CA LEU A 159 18.00 7.36 -3.28
C LEU A 159 18.97 6.20 -3.57
N GLN A 160 19.97 6.40 -4.43
CA GLN A 160 20.88 5.32 -4.85
C GLN A 160 21.56 4.61 -3.67
N SER A 161 21.96 5.36 -2.64
CA SER A 161 22.69 4.82 -1.49
C SER A 161 21.86 3.84 -0.66
N GLU A 162 20.54 4.07 -0.59
CA GLU A 162 19.60 3.28 0.21
C GLU A 162 19.06 2.09 -0.59
N LEU A 163 18.82 2.27 -1.90
CA LEU A 163 18.17 1.25 -2.73
C LEU A 163 19.15 0.27 -3.39
N LYS A 164 20.46 0.52 -3.33
CA LYS A 164 21.50 -0.36 -3.90
C LYS A 164 21.48 -1.79 -3.35
N ASP A 165 21.01 -1.96 -2.11
CA ASP A 165 20.98 -3.26 -1.43
C ASP A 165 19.64 -3.98 -1.63
N VAL A 166 18.66 -3.29 -2.21
CA VAL A 166 17.30 -3.80 -2.50
C VAL A 166 17.17 -4.24 -3.95
N VAL A 167 17.88 -3.57 -4.87
CA VAL A 167 17.74 -3.75 -6.32
C VAL A 167 19.09 -4.14 -6.92
N ASP A 168 19.10 -5.12 -7.83
CA ASP A 168 20.30 -5.66 -8.45
C ASP A 168 20.83 -4.80 -9.61
N ILE A 169 19.96 -4.00 -10.24
CA ILE A 169 20.36 -3.17 -11.38
C ILE A 169 21.15 -1.94 -10.95
N SER A 170 22.30 -1.72 -11.60
CA SER A 170 23.05 -0.47 -11.47
C SER A 170 22.43 0.64 -12.32
N ASP A 171 22.25 1.83 -11.73
CA ASP A 171 21.82 3.05 -12.44
C ASP A 171 20.60 2.87 -13.39
N PRO A 172 19.43 2.48 -12.86
CA PRO A 172 18.23 2.24 -13.67
C PRO A 172 17.69 3.49 -14.38
N ASP A 173 18.01 4.69 -13.89
CA ASP A 173 17.55 5.96 -14.47
C ASP A 173 18.09 6.18 -15.89
N ASN A 174 19.29 5.67 -16.18
CA ASN A 174 19.96 5.83 -17.47
C ASN A 174 19.87 4.57 -18.37
N LYS A 175 19.03 3.59 -18.01
CA LYS A 175 18.89 2.33 -18.76
C LYS A 175 17.48 2.08 -19.28
N SER A 176 17.37 1.88 -20.59
CA SER A 176 16.12 1.50 -21.25
C SER A 176 15.67 0.10 -20.84
N ALA A 177 14.35 -0.18 -20.86
CA ALA A 177 13.82 -1.49 -20.47
C ALA A 177 14.49 -2.68 -21.21
N PRO A 178 14.79 -2.60 -22.53
CA PRO A 178 15.55 -3.66 -23.21
C PRO A 178 16.99 -3.84 -22.69
N GLN A 179 17.69 -2.75 -22.39
CA GLN A 179 19.05 -2.81 -21.82
C GLN A 179 19.02 -3.45 -20.43
N ARG A 180 18.05 -3.06 -19.57
CA ARG A 180 17.86 -3.66 -18.25
C ARG A 180 17.64 -5.17 -18.35
N ARG A 181 16.84 -5.61 -19.32
CA ARG A 181 16.60 -7.03 -19.59
C ARG A 181 17.85 -7.77 -20.07
N GLU A 182 18.61 -7.20 -20.99
CA GLU A 182 19.83 -7.81 -21.53
C GLU A 182 20.90 -7.99 -20.45
N GLU A 183 21.12 -6.96 -19.65
CA GLU A 183 22.04 -7.01 -18.51
C GLU A 183 21.60 -8.02 -17.46
N ARG A 184 20.28 -8.08 -17.15
CA ARG A 184 19.72 -9.07 -16.24
C ARG A 184 20.04 -10.49 -16.70
N ILE A 185 19.73 -10.80 -17.95
CA ILE A 185 19.95 -12.15 -18.51
C ILE A 185 21.45 -12.49 -18.47
N THR A 186 22.31 -11.53 -18.79
CA THR A 186 23.76 -11.71 -18.72
C THR A 186 24.23 -12.01 -17.30
N GLN A 187 23.72 -11.27 -16.30
CA GLN A 187 24.04 -11.51 -14.90
C GLN A 187 23.56 -12.91 -14.46
N GLU A 188 22.30 -13.25 -14.74
CA GLU A 188 21.72 -14.55 -14.39
C GLU A 188 22.51 -15.71 -14.99
N MET A 189 22.95 -15.59 -16.25
CA MET A 189 23.78 -16.60 -16.91
C MET A 189 25.16 -16.73 -16.27
N SER A 190 25.75 -15.61 -15.83
CA SER A 190 27.07 -15.60 -15.18
C SER A 190 27.07 -16.12 -13.74
N LEU A 191 25.95 -15.97 -13.03
CA LEU A 191 25.81 -16.37 -11.63
C LEU A 191 25.23 -17.78 -11.45
N PHE A 192 24.73 -18.38 -12.53
CA PHE A 192 24.30 -19.77 -12.49
C PHE A 192 25.48 -20.68 -12.16
N ASP A 193 25.33 -21.48 -11.12
CA ASP A 193 26.33 -22.41 -10.63
C ASP A 193 25.85 -23.84 -10.86
N GLU A 194 26.51 -24.52 -11.79
CA GLU A 194 26.23 -25.91 -12.16
C GLU A 194 26.45 -26.88 -11.00
N ASP A 195 27.50 -26.67 -10.20
CA ASP A 195 27.85 -27.56 -9.09
C ASP A 195 26.82 -27.45 -7.97
N HIS A 196 26.37 -26.23 -7.64
CA HIS A 196 25.29 -26.03 -6.66
C HIS A 196 24.00 -26.67 -7.15
N TYR A 197 23.60 -26.41 -8.41
CA TYR A 197 22.38 -27.03 -8.96
C TYR A 197 22.45 -28.56 -8.93
N LEU A 198 23.60 -29.15 -9.27
CA LEU A 198 23.79 -30.60 -9.22
C LEU A 198 23.75 -31.13 -7.79
N ALA A 199 24.30 -30.41 -6.82
CA ALA A 199 24.20 -30.78 -5.41
C ALA A 199 22.73 -30.91 -4.96
N ASP A 200 21.91 -29.89 -5.24
CA ASP A 200 20.47 -29.90 -4.91
C ASP A 200 19.68 -30.93 -5.73
N TYR A 201 20.14 -31.27 -6.94
CA TYR A 201 19.54 -32.31 -7.76
C TYR A 201 19.77 -33.72 -7.19
N PHE A 202 20.96 -33.98 -6.64
CA PHE A 202 21.29 -35.28 -6.05
C PHE A 202 20.88 -35.40 -4.58
N ASP A 203 20.75 -34.30 -3.85
CA ASP A 203 20.24 -34.27 -2.47
C ASP A 203 18.70 -34.24 -2.45
N VAL A 204 18.11 -35.36 -2.84
CA VAL A 204 16.65 -35.52 -2.91
C VAL A 204 16.04 -35.41 -1.51
N ASP A 205 16.69 -35.96 -0.49
CA ASP A 205 16.17 -35.98 0.89
C ASP A 205 15.96 -34.56 1.42
N MET A 206 16.88 -33.62 1.10
CA MET A 206 16.74 -32.22 1.49
C MET A 206 15.72 -31.45 0.67
N THR A 207 15.57 -31.74 -0.62
CA THR A 207 14.69 -30.98 -1.52
C THR A 207 13.24 -31.48 -1.57
N GLN A 208 13.02 -32.75 -1.22
CA GLN A 208 11.71 -33.41 -1.26
C GLN A 208 10.70 -32.74 -0.32
N GLN A 209 11.13 -32.32 0.87
CA GLN A 209 10.24 -31.66 1.85
C GLN A 209 9.54 -30.42 1.27
N PHE A 210 10.22 -29.63 0.42
CA PHE A 210 9.67 -28.41 -0.18
C PHE A 210 8.77 -28.71 -1.38
N THR A 211 9.07 -29.80 -2.10
CA THR A 211 8.31 -30.23 -3.27
C THR A 211 6.99 -30.91 -2.84
N GLU A 212 7.02 -31.67 -1.76
CA GLU A 212 5.86 -32.40 -1.22
C GLU A 212 5.01 -31.58 -0.25
N PHE A 213 5.55 -30.48 0.29
CA PHE A 213 4.77 -29.53 1.07
C PHE A 213 3.52 -29.08 0.30
N ILE A 214 2.37 -29.09 0.98
CA ILE A 214 1.08 -28.65 0.43
C ILE A 214 0.77 -27.30 1.07
N PRO A 215 0.91 -26.18 0.34
CA PRO A 215 0.54 -24.87 0.84
C PRO A 215 -0.94 -24.78 1.25
N GLU A 216 -1.23 -23.95 2.25
CA GLU A 216 -2.59 -23.79 2.80
C GLU A 216 -3.60 -23.29 1.76
N PHE A 217 -3.13 -22.52 0.77
CA PHE A 217 -3.94 -22.03 -0.34
C PHE A 217 -4.55 -23.11 -1.24
N TYR A 218 -4.12 -24.37 -1.11
CA TYR A 218 -4.79 -25.49 -1.76
C TYR A 218 -6.06 -25.96 -1.04
N SER A 219 -6.20 -25.63 0.24
CA SER A 219 -7.39 -25.97 1.04
C SER A 219 -8.51 -24.93 0.93
N ILE A 220 -8.20 -23.74 0.44
CA ILE A 220 -9.11 -22.61 0.39
C ILE A 220 -9.97 -22.66 -0.87
N THR A 221 -11.27 -22.40 -0.71
CA THR A 221 -12.20 -22.21 -1.83
C THR A 221 -12.44 -20.72 -2.07
N SER A 222 -12.70 -20.33 -3.32
CA SER A 222 -12.87 -18.91 -3.71
C SER A 222 -14.00 -18.19 -2.93
N ASP A 223 -14.99 -18.95 -2.44
CA ASP A 223 -16.15 -18.43 -1.71
C ASP A 223 -15.88 -18.17 -0.21
N GLU A 224 -14.73 -18.61 0.32
CA GLU A 224 -14.40 -18.58 1.76
C GLU A 224 -13.33 -17.55 2.13
N VAL A 225 -12.93 -16.69 1.19
CA VAL A 225 -11.82 -15.76 1.44
C VAL A 225 -12.32 -14.46 2.08
N GLU A 226 -12.05 -14.30 3.37
CA GLU A 226 -12.30 -13.07 4.13
C GLU A 226 -10.98 -12.43 4.57
N PHE A 227 -10.87 -11.11 4.44
CA PHE A 227 -9.70 -10.36 4.92
C PHE A 227 -9.60 -10.43 6.45
N SER A 228 -8.40 -10.76 6.93
CA SER A 228 -8.07 -10.69 8.35
C SER A 228 -8.07 -9.24 8.84
N GLU A 229 -8.09 -9.05 10.16
CA GLU A 229 -7.97 -7.72 10.76
C GLU A 229 -6.64 -7.05 10.41
N GLN A 230 -5.57 -7.84 10.21
CA GLN A 230 -4.28 -7.31 9.76
C GLN A 230 -4.36 -6.84 8.31
N ASP A 231 -5.00 -7.59 7.42
CA ASP A 231 -5.15 -7.20 6.01
C ASP A 231 -5.94 -5.89 5.89
N LYS A 232 -7.00 -5.75 6.70
CA LYS A 232 -7.78 -4.50 6.77
C LYS A 232 -6.91 -3.33 7.22
N GLN A 233 -6.01 -3.55 8.18
CA GLN A 233 -5.08 -2.52 8.63
C GLN A 233 -4.06 -2.16 7.54
N ASP A 234 -3.44 -3.15 6.91
CA ASP A 234 -2.45 -2.94 5.84
C ASP A 234 -3.09 -2.23 4.63
N MET A 235 -4.34 -2.56 4.30
CA MET A 235 -5.12 -1.88 3.26
C MET A 235 -5.39 -0.40 3.58
N LEU A 236 -5.49 -0.02 4.86
CA LEU A 236 -5.66 1.38 5.27
C LEU A 236 -4.38 2.22 5.10
N GLU A 237 -3.21 1.58 5.14
CA GLU A 237 -1.91 2.23 4.95
C GLU A 237 -1.62 2.54 3.47
N LEU A 238 -2.30 1.86 2.54
CA LEU A 238 -2.08 2.04 1.11
C LEU A 238 -2.56 3.43 0.62
N PRO A 239 -1.79 4.10 -0.27
CA PRO A 239 -2.18 5.39 -0.82
C PRO A 239 -3.49 5.28 -1.62
N ARG A 240 -4.46 6.16 -1.32
CA ARG A 240 -5.73 6.23 -2.04
C ARG A 240 -5.56 6.98 -3.37
N LYS A 241 -5.00 6.30 -4.36
CA LYS A 241 -4.78 6.84 -5.71
C LYS A 241 -5.59 6.07 -6.74
N GLU A 242 -6.41 6.79 -7.49
CA GLU A 242 -7.05 6.21 -8.67
C GLU A 242 -6.03 6.09 -9.81
N HIS A 243 -5.79 4.86 -10.27
CA HIS A 243 -4.86 4.59 -11.35
C HIS A 243 -5.58 4.46 -12.70
N LEU A 244 -5.43 5.47 -13.54
CA LEU A 244 -5.89 5.44 -14.94
C LEU A 244 -4.84 4.74 -15.82
N LEU A 245 -4.87 3.40 -15.83
CA LEU A 245 -3.97 2.59 -16.64
C LEU A 245 -4.60 2.25 -18.00
N ASP A 246 -3.86 2.46 -19.08
CA ASP A 246 -4.23 1.97 -20.40
C ASP A 246 -4.09 0.43 -20.49
N LYS A 247 -4.63 -0.17 -21.55
CA LYS A 247 -4.64 -1.64 -21.70
C LYS A 247 -3.23 -2.24 -21.74
N GLY A 248 -2.26 -1.54 -22.33
CA GLY A 248 -0.87 -1.98 -22.38
C GLY A 248 -0.25 -2.01 -20.99
N THR A 249 -0.39 -0.91 -20.25
CA THR A 249 0.14 -0.81 -18.89
C THR A 249 -0.55 -1.75 -17.90
N LYS A 250 -1.86 -1.98 -18.02
CA LYS A 250 -2.57 -3.01 -17.25
C LYS A 250 -1.99 -4.40 -17.49
N SER A 251 -1.76 -4.75 -18.76
CA SER A 251 -1.19 -6.06 -19.12
C SER A 251 0.21 -6.24 -18.52
N MET A 252 1.03 -5.20 -18.58
CA MET A 252 2.36 -5.18 -17.96
C MET A 252 2.31 -5.33 -16.44
N ALA A 253 1.39 -4.62 -15.77
CA ALA A 253 1.20 -4.72 -14.33
C ALA A 253 0.78 -6.13 -13.90
N PHE A 254 -0.14 -6.77 -14.62
CA PHE A 254 -0.53 -8.15 -14.33
C PHE A 254 0.59 -9.16 -14.56
N LEU A 255 1.44 -8.95 -15.56
CA LEU A 255 2.62 -9.79 -15.77
C LEU A 255 3.66 -9.61 -14.64
N GLY A 256 3.86 -8.38 -14.16
CA GLY A 256 4.69 -8.11 -12.99
C GLY A 256 4.11 -8.73 -11.72
N LEU A 257 2.79 -8.70 -11.55
CA LEU A 257 2.11 -9.39 -10.45
C LEU A 257 2.36 -10.90 -10.50
N ALA A 258 2.26 -11.52 -11.68
CA ALA A 258 2.55 -12.95 -11.82
C ALA A 258 4.01 -13.30 -11.46
N ASP A 259 4.97 -12.44 -11.80
CA ASP A 259 6.39 -12.59 -11.42
C ASP A 259 6.58 -12.51 -9.89
N ILE A 260 5.93 -11.53 -9.25
CA ILE A 260 5.98 -11.36 -7.79
C ILE A 260 5.29 -12.53 -7.07
N LEU A 261 4.14 -12.98 -7.56
CA LEU A 261 3.41 -14.11 -6.98
C LEU A 261 4.20 -15.42 -7.10
N TYR A 262 4.92 -15.63 -8.21
CA TYR A 262 5.84 -16.78 -8.30
C TYR A 262 6.89 -16.72 -7.20
N ALA A 263 7.52 -15.56 -7.02
CA ALA A 263 8.56 -15.38 -6.00
C ALA A 263 8.00 -15.60 -4.58
N TRP A 264 6.78 -15.13 -4.32
CA TRP A 264 6.05 -15.40 -3.07
C TRP A 264 5.72 -16.88 -2.88
N CYS A 265 5.16 -17.56 -3.89
CA CYS A 265 4.86 -19.00 -3.84
C CYS A 265 6.14 -19.83 -3.60
N TYR A 266 7.24 -19.45 -4.25
CA TYR A 266 8.53 -20.09 -4.04
C TYR A 266 8.98 -19.93 -2.59
N ASN A 267 8.93 -18.70 -2.05
CA ASN A 267 9.26 -18.43 -0.66
C ASN A 267 8.38 -19.27 0.29
N HIS A 268 7.07 -19.27 0.09
CA HIS A 268 6.13 -20.03 0.90
C HIS A 268 6.46 -21.52 0.95
N ARG A 269 6.92 -22.12 -0.17
CA ARG A 269 7.37 -23.52 -0.17
C ARG A 269 8.66 -23.73 0.60
N ILE A 270 9.68 -22.91 0.34
CA ILE A 270 11.00 -23.11 0.97
C ILE A 270 10.99 -22.78 2.47
N THR A 271 10.02 -21.99 2.93
CA THR A 271 9.82 -21.68 4.34
C THR A 271 8.71 -22.51 4.99
N LEU A 272 8.12 -23.47 4.26
CA LEU A 272 7.04 -24.33 4.75
C LEU A 272 5.85 -23.55 5.35
N GLY A 273 5.57 -22.37 4.81
CA GLY A 273 4.48 -21.47 5.24
C GLY A 273 4.88 -20.37 6.21
N GLU A 274 6.03 -20.44 6.86
CA GLU A 274 6.40 -19.47 7.89
C GLU A 274 7.52 -18.53 7.42
N ASN A 275 7.24 -17.25 7.21
CA ASN A 275 8.24 -16.30 6.75
C ASN A 275 9.44 -16.19 7.71
N SER A 276 10.62 -15.96 7.14
CA SER A 276 11.87 -15.74 7.86
C SER A 276 12.46 -14.37 7.53
N VAL A 277 13.57 -14.01 8.19
CA VAL A 277 14.32 -12.77 7.89
C VAL A 277 14.81 -12.71 6.44
N GLU A 278 15.00 -13.85 5.78
CA GLU A 278 15.43 -13.95 4.39
C GLU A 278 14.27 -13.91 3.39
N SER A 279 13.02 -13.95 3.85
CA SER A 279 11.87 -14.06 2.94
C SER A 279 11.71 -12.84 2.04
N ALA A 280 11.89 -11.63 2.59
CA ALA A 280 11.86 -10.41 1.79
C ALA A 280 12.97 -10.39 0.73
N TRP A 281 14.18 -10.81 1.11
CA TRP A 281 15.31 -10.92 0.19
C TRP A 281 15.01 -11.95 -0.91
N ASN A 282 14.51 -13.12 -0.56
CA ASN A 282 14.21 -14.18 -1.51
C ASN A 282 13.16 -13.74 -2.53
N VAL A 283 12.06 -13.10 -2.08
CA VAL A 283 11.03 -12.58 -2.98
C VAL A 283 11.58 -11.50 -3.90
N ALA A 284 12.29 -10.51 -3.35
CA ALA A 284 12.91 -9.44 -4.14
C ALA A 284 13.92 -9.98 -5.16
N LYS A 285 14.74 -10.95 -4.74
CA LYS A 285 15.76 -11.57 -5.59
C LYS A 285 15.16 -12.45 -6.67
N LEU A 286 14.07 -13.16 -6.42
CA LEU A 286 13.43 -13.99 -7.45
C LEU A 286 12.59 -13.18 -8.43
N SER A 287 11.92 -12.12 -7.97
CA SER A 287 11.15 -11.24 -8.86
C SER A 287 12.09 -10.33 -9.66
N SER A 288 12.03 -10.44 -10.99
CA SER A 288 12.73 -9.52 -11.88
C SER A 288 12.08 -8.13 -11.92
N THR A 289 10.77 -8.07 -11.66
CA THR A 289 10.05 -6.80 -11.54
C THR A 289 10.54 -6.01 -10.32
N LEU A 290 10.94 -6.67 -9.23
CA LEU A 290 11.51 -5.99 -8.05
C LEU A 290 13.01 -5.72 -8.21
N SER A 291 13.81 -6.78 -8.43
CA SER A 291 15.28 -6.68 -8.46
C SER A 291 15.87 -5.97 -9.68
N TRP A 292 15.17 -5.98 -10.82
CA TRP A 292 15.67 -5.42 -12.08
C TRP A 292 14.72 -4.37 -12.70
N LEU A 293 13.61 -4.10 -12.01
CA LEU A 293 12.55 -3.22 -12.48
C LEU A 293 11.97 -3.65 -13.85
N ASP A 294 12.17 -4.90 -14.28
CA ASP A 294 11.85 -5.37 -15.63
C ASP A 294 10.34 -5.34 -15.88
N SER A 295 9.98 -5.05 -17.14
CA SER A 295 8.61 -4.95 -17.62
C SER A 295 8.33 -6.03 -18.64
N PHE A 296 7.56 -7.05 -18.26
CA PHE A 296 7.28 -8.19 -19.13
C PHE A 296 6.25 -7.89 -20.22
N THR A 297 6.39 -8.61 -21.33
CA THR A 297 5.49 -8.53 -22.50
C THR A 297 4.71 -9.83 -22.73
N SER A 298 5.12 -10.93 -22.12
CA SER A 298 4.45 -12.22 -22.25
C SER A 298 4.59 -13.06 -20.97
N LEU A 299 3.61 -13.92 -20.70
CA LEU A 299 3.67 -14.90 -19.61
C LEU A 299 4.83 -15.89 -19.77
N LYS A 300 5.22 -16.18 -21.01
CA LYS A 300 6.38 -17.03 -21.29
C LYS A 300 7.65 -16.39 -20.76
N ASP A 301 7.84 -15.10 -20.97
CA ASP A 301 9.02 -14.38 -20.49
C ASP A 301 9.05 -14.31 -18.96
N VAL A 302 7.89 -14.13 -18.32
CA VAL A 302 7.74 -14.23 -16.87
C VAL A 302 8.21 -15.60 -16.40
N ALA A 303 7.59 -16.69 -16.87
CA ALA A 303 7.91 -18.05 -16.43
C ALA A 303 9.38 -18.42 -16.67
N VAL A 304 9.96 -18.06 -17.83
CA VAL A 304 11.38 -18.30 -18.12
C VAL A 304 12.28 -17.53 -17.15
N SER A 305 11.96 -16.27 -16.86
CA SER A 305 12.71 -15.48 -15.90
C SER A 305 12.61 -16.05 -14.51
N SER A 306 11.39 -16.27 -14.01
CA SER A 306 11.14 -16.73 -12.66
C SER A 306 11.76 -18.12 -12.40
N ILE A 307 11.65 -19.06 -13.35
CA ILE A 307 12.35 -20.35 -13.25
C ILE A 307 13.86 -20.16 -13.23
N ARG A 308 14.42 -19.43 -14.21
CA ARG A 308 15.89 -19.26 -14.28
C ARG A 308 16.43 -18.68 -12.97
N ARG A 309 15.79 -17.64 -12.43
CA ARG A 309 16.19 -17.03 -11.15
C ARG A 309 16.07 -17.99 -9.98
N SER A 310 15.03 -18.83 -9.93
CA SER A 310 14.89 -19.86 -8.88
C SER A 310 15.93 -20.99 -8.95
N LEU A 311 16.62 -21.13 -10.08
CA LEU A 311 17.73 -22.07 -10.25
C LEU A 311 19.10 -21.41 -10.11
N THR A 312 19.16 -20.08 -9.95
CA THR A 312 20.41 -19.32 -9.91
C THR A 312 20.69 -18.76 -8.52
N PHE A 313 19.69 -18.19 -7.85
CA PHE A 313 19.91 -17.37 -6.65
C PHE A 313 19.62 -18.05 -5.30
N PRO A 314 18.45 -18.69 -5.10
CA PRO A 314 18.03 -19.07 -3.77
C PRO A 314 18.84 -20.25 -3.24
N LEU A 315 18.60 -20.59 -1.96
CA LEU A 315 19.24 -21.70 -1.28
C LEU A 315 18.96 -23.05 -1.97
N VAL A 316 17.72 -23.26 -2.46
CA VAL A 316 17.24 -24.54 -3.00
C VAL A 316 17.01 -24.45 -4.51
N ARG A 317 17.97 -24.89 -5.32
CA ARG A 317 17.95 -24.75 -6.79
C ARG A 317 17.49 -26.05 -7.44
N ASN A 318 16.18 -26.28 -7.45
CA ASN A 318 15.61 -27.51 -7.95
C ASN A 318 14.56 -27.28 -9.05
N TRP A 319 14.72 -27.97 -10.19
CA TRP A 319 13.82 -27.83 -11.35
C TRP A 319 12.38 -28.28 -11.05
N LEU A 320 12.20 -29.37 -10.31
CA LEU A 320 10.87 -29.89 -9.97
C LEU A 320 10.15 -28.92 -9.03
N LEU A 321 10.87 -28.36 -8.06
CA LEU A 321 10.35 -27.30 -7.20
C LEU A 321 9.91 -26.08 -8.01
N ALA A 322 10.75 -25.58 -8.92
CA ALA A 322 10.42 -24.44 -9.78
C ALA A 322 9.16 -24.69 -10.64
N GLN A 323 9.03 -25.90 -11.20
CA GLN A 323 7.83 -26.29 -11.94
C GLN A 323 6.60 -26.38 -11.05
N GLN A 324 6.75 -26.85 -9.81
CA GLN A 324 5.65 -26.92 -8.86
C GLN A 324 5.18 -25.53 -8.44
N VAL A 325 6.10 -24.60 -8.17
CA VAL A 325 5.79 -23.19 -7.88
C VAL A 325 5.04 -22.51 -9.03
N LEU A 326 5.35 -22.82 -10.30
CA LEU A 326 4.54 -22.33 -11.42
C LEU A 326 3.08 -22.79 -11.33
N LYS A 327 2.83 -24.04 -10.93
CA LYS A 327 1.46 -24.55 -10.74
C LYS A 327 0.78 -23.88 -9.56
N ASP A 328 1.50 -23.66 -8.47
CA ASP A 328 1.00 -22.92 -7.32
C ASP A 328 0.59 -21.50 -7.73
N THR A 329 1.44 -20.80 -8.48
CA THR A 329 1.16 -19.44 -8.97
C THR A 329 -0.11 -19.42 -9.82
N ALA A 330 -0.26 -20.41 -10.71
CA ALA A 330 -1.46 -20.55 -11.53
C ALA A 330 -2.71 -20.86 -10.69
N HIS A 331 -2.57 -21.68 -9.64
CA HIS A 331 -3.65 -22.00 -8.70
C HIS A 331 -4.08 -20.76 -7.92
N VAL A 332 -3.14 -20.03 -7.32
CA VAL A 332 -3.39 -18.76 -6.60
C VAL A 332 -4.10 -17.76 -7.51
N LEU A 333 -3.63 -17.57 -8.75
CA LEU A 333 -4.29 -16.69 -9.72
C LEU A 333 -5.71 -17.16 -10.07
N SER A 334 -6.00 -18.46 -9.98
CA SER A 334 -7.33 -19.00 -10.25
C SER A 334 -8.33 -18.82 -9.11
N LEU A 335 -7.85 -18.58 -7.88
CA LEU A 335 -8.70 -18.32 -6.71
C LEU A 335 -9.35 -16.91 -6.75
N GLY A 336 -8.85 -16.03 -7.61
CA GLY A 336 -9.44 -14.72 -7.88
C GLY A 336 -8.85 -13.58 -7.04
N MET A 337 -9.51 -12.42 -7.09
CA MET A 337 -8.97 -11.15 -6.59
C MET A 337 -8.85 -11.08 -5.06
N PHE A 338 -9.58 -11.93 -4.33
CA PHE A 338 -9.64 -11.86 -2.88
C PHE A 338 -8.62 -12.77 -2.17
N PHE A 339 -7.85 -13.57 -2.91
CA PHE A 339 -6.91 -14.52 -2.32
C PHE A 339 -5.59 -13.87 -1.87
N TYR A 340 -5.32 -13.88 -0.56
CA TYR A 340 -3.99 -13.70 0.04
C TYR A 340 -3.79 -14.65 1.22
#